data_AF-A0A6P0FLC4-F1
#
_entry.id   AF-A0A6P0FLC4-F1
#
_cell.length_a   1.000
_cell.length_b   1.000
_cell.length_c   1.000
_cell.angle_alpha   90.00
_cell.angle_beta   90.00
_cell.angle_gamma   90.00
#
_symmetry.space_group_name_H-M   'P 1'
#
loop_
_entity.id
_entity.type
_entity.pdbx_description
1 polymer ?
#
loop_
_entity_poly.entity_id
_entity_poly.type
_entity_poly.pdbx_seq_one_letter_code
_entity_poly.pdbx_strand_id
1 'polypeptide(L)'
;MSRLPATPAPDFRSADVLRQHIADTMAFYHPRAIDPAGGFFQYFRDDGSIYDAGHRHLVSSTRFVFNYAMAYREFGDAAYLQA
;
A
#
# COMPACT_ATOMS: atom_id res chain seq x y z
N MET A 1 -5.86 -6.08 -6.02
CA MET A 1 -7.12 -6.84 -5.94
C MET A 1 -7.02 -7.81 -4.79
N SER A 2 -8.03 -7.83 -3.90
CA SER A 2 -7.98 -8.65 -2.69
C SER A 2 -8.04 -10.14 -3.04
N ARG A 3 -7.23 -10.95 -2.35
CA ARG A 3 -7.10 -12.40 -2.55
C ARG A 3 -8.10 -13.22 -1.73
N LEU A 4 -9.05 -12.57 -1.08
CA LEU A 4 -10.05 -13.21 -0.23
C LEU A 4 -11.13 -13.94 -1.06
N PRO A 5 -11.61 -15.12 -0.60
CA PRO A 5 -12.64 -15.89 -1.31
C PRO A 5 -13.99 -15.17 -1.30
N ALA A 6 -14.77 -15.31 -2.38
CA ALA A 6 -16.10 -14.70 -2.49
C ALA A 6 -17.21 -15.52 -1.82
N THR A 7 -17.01 -16.82 -1.56
CA THR A 7 -18.02 -17.70 -0.95
C THR A 7 -17.36 -18.80 -0.10
N PRO A 8 -17.77 -18.98 1.18
CA PRO A 8 -18.60 -18.03 1.93
C PRO A 8 -17.92 -16.65 1.98
N ALA A 9 -18.71 -15.59 2.13
CA ALA A 9 -18.14 -14.25 2.25
C ALA A 9 -17.15 -14.21 3.43
N PRO A 10 -16.03 -13.48 3.32
CA PRO A 10 -15.09 -13.34 4.43
C PRO A 10 -15.78 -12.75 5.65
N ASP A 11 -15.39 -13.17 6.85
CA ASP A 11 -15.79 -12.46 8.06
C ASP A 11 -15.04 -11.13 8.14
N PHE A 12 -15.70 -10.05 7.70
CA PHE A 12 -15.12 -8.72 7.67
C PHE A 12 -14.82 -8.12 9.06
N ARG A 13 -15.17 -8.81 10.15
CA ARG A 13 -14.76 -8.44 11.52
C ARG A 13 -13.54 -9.22 11.99
N SER A 14 -13.14 -10.27 11.28
CA SER A 14 -11.95 -11.05 11.62
C SER A 14 -10.68 -10.23 11.41
N ALA A 15 -9.83 -10.20 12.43
CA ALA A 15 -8.53 -9.55 12.34
C ALA A 15 -7.67 -10.13 11.21
N ASP A 16 -7.77 -11.43 10.94
CA ASP A 16 -6.98 -12.08 9.89
C ASP A 16 -7.43 -11.63 8.50
N VAL A 17 -8.75 -11.49 8.29
CA VAL A 17 -9.32 -10.95 7.05
C VAL A 17 -8.87 -9.50 6.84
N LEU A 18 -8.91 -8.68 7.90
CA LEU A 18 -8.48 -7.28 7.84
C LEU A 18 -6.98 -7.16 7.55
N ARG A 19 -6.13 -7.96 8.22
CA ARG A 19 -4.68 -7.98 7.97
C ARG A 19 -4.35 -8.42 6.56
N GLN A 20 -5.01 -9.45 6.04
CA GLN A 20 -4.82 -9.88 4.66
C GLN A 20 -5.20 -8.77 3.68
N HIS A 21 -6.29 -8.05 3.94
CA HIS A 21 -6.70 -6.93 3.09
C HIS A 21 -5.70 -5.77 3.11
N ILE A 22 -5.12 -5.45 4.28
CA ILE A 22 -4.02 -4.47 4.39
C ILE A 22 -2.81 -4.95 3.58
N ALA A 23 -2.39 -6.20 3.74
CA ALA A 23 -1.25 -6.77 3.02
C ALA A 23 -1.46 -6.75 1.50
N ASP A 24 -2.65 -7.12 1.01
CA ASP A 24 -3.02 -7.05 -0.41
C ASP A 24 -2.94 -5.62 -0.95
N THR A 25 -3.35 -4.64 -0.14
CA THR A 25 -3.29 -3.21 -0.50
C THR A 25 -1.86 -2.69 -0.50
N MET A 26 -1.04 -3.08 0.48
CA MET A 26 0.38 -2.73 0.50
C MET A 26 1.12 -3.35 -0.68
N ALA A 27 0.80 -4.59 -1.08
CA ALA A 27 1.38 -5.23 -2.27
C ALA A 27 0.97 -4.53 -3.59
N PHE A 28 -0.11 -3.74 -3.60
CA PHE A 28 -0.41 -2.89 -4.74
C PHE A 28 0.58 -1.72 -4.84
N TYR A 29 0.95 -1.06 -3.74
CA TYR A 29 1.85 0.09 -3.79
C TYR A 29 3.33 -0.27 -3.69
N HIS A 30 3.69 -1.21 -2.82
CA HIS A 30 5.08 -1.58 -2.57
C HIS A 30 5.59 -2.64 -3.57
N PRO A 31 6.82 -2.51 -4.09
CA PRO A 31 7.76 -1.40 -3.91
C PRO A 31 7.58 -0.25 -4.93
N ARG A 32 6.72 -0.42 -5.94
CA ARG A 32 6.61 0.48 -7.10
C ARG A 32 6.23 1.93 -6.81
N ALA A 33 5.64 2.22 -5.65
CA ALA A 33 5.30 3.58 -5.26
C ALA A 33 6.54 4.39 -4.86
N ILE A 34 7.66 3.73 -4.52
CA ILE A 34 8.89 4.39 -4.10
C ILE A 34 9.60 4.96 -5.33
N ASP A 35 9.86 6.27 -5.32
CA ASP A 35 10.65 6.93 -6.34
C ASP A 35 12.14 6.87 -5.96
N PRO A 36 13.01 6.21 -6.74
CA PRO A 36 14.45 6.15 -6.44
C PRO A 36 15.13 7.52 -6.37
N ALA A 37 14.54 8.55 -7.01
CA ALA A 37 15.04 9.93 -6.93
C ALA A 37 14.57 10.68 -5.67
N GLY A 38 13.61 10.14 -4.92
CA GLY A 38 13.13 10.67 -3.65
C GLY A 38 11.61 10.77 -3.55
N GLY A 39 11.07 10.31 -2.43
CA GLY A 39 9.63 10.33 -2.15
C GLY A 39 8.86 9.22 -2.86
N PHE A 40 7.62 9.51 -3.25
CA PHE A 40 6.71 8.51 -3.81
C PHE A 40 6.06 8.99 -5.11
N PHE A 41 5.88 8.09 -6.08
CA PHE A 41 4.91 8.25 -7.14
C PHE A 41 3.48 8.26 -6.56
N GLN A 42 2.57 9.00 -7.19
CA GLN A 42 1.26 9.32 -6.58
C GLN A 42 0.07 9.09 -7.52
N TYR A 43 0.33 8.63 -8.74
CA TYR A 43 -0.66 8.49 -9.80
C TYR A 43 -0.54 7.10 -10.43
N PHE A 44 -1.42 6.21 -9.99
CA PHE A 44 -1.41 4.79 -10.37
C PHE A 44 -2.69 4.45 -11.13
N ARG A 45 -2.58 3.59 -12.16
CA ARG A 45 -3.73 2.94 -12.82
C ARG A 45 -4.18 1.71 -12.03
N ASP A 46 -5.25 1.05 -12.48
CA ASP A 46 -5.80 -0.15 -11.81
C ASP A 46 -4.83 -1.35 -11.82
N ASP A 47 -3.98 -1.45 -12.84
CA ASP A 47 -2.88 -2.43 -12.90
C ASP A 47 -1.66 -2.01 -12.05
N GLY A 48 -1.71 -0.79 -11.51
CA GLY A 48 -0.70 -0.09 -10.72
C GLY A 48 0.51 0.41 -11.52
N SER A 49 0.39 0.53 -12.86
CA SER A 49 1.33 1.32 -13.64
C SER A 49 1.26 2.81 -13.25
N ILE A 50 2.41 3.47 -13.20
CA ILE A 50 2.52 4.90 -12.90
C ILE A 50 2.19 5.68 -14.18
N TYR A 51 1.19 6.55 -14.14
CA TYR A 51 0.79 7.32 -15.33
C TYR A 51 1.20 8.79 -15.30
N ASP A 52 1.62 9.29 -14.13
CA ASP A 52 2.28 10.60 -13.99
C ASP A 52 3.40 10.46 -12.96
N ALA A 53 4.63 10.51 -13.47
CA ALA A 53 5.83 10.37 -12.67
C ALA A 53 6.40 11.71 -12.18
N GLY A 54 5.89 12.87 -12.63
CA GLY A 54 6.49 14.17 -12.35
C GLY A 54 5.75 14.97 -11.28
N HIS A 55 4.42 14.92 -11.27
CA HIS A 55 3.63 15.70 -10.31
C HIS A 55 3.61 15.06 -8.91
N ARG A 56 3.68 15.89 -7.87
CA ARG A 56 3.63 15.49 -6.45
C ARG A 56 2.72 16.44 -5.67
N HIS A 57 1.88 15.88 -4.82
CA HIS A 57 0.97 16.57 -3.93
C HIS A 57 1.30 16.25 -2.47
N LEU A 58 1.30 17.28 -1.62
CA LEU A 58 1.68 17.16 -0.20
C LEU A 58 0.85 16.11 0.54
N VAL A 59 -0.46 16.06 0.26
CA VAL A 59 -1.38 15.09 0.91
C VAL A 59 -0.96 13.64 0.64
N SER A 60 -0.57 13.31 -0.59
CA SER A 60 -0.15 11.95 -0.91
C SER A 60 1.22 11.64 -0.30
N SER A 61 2.15 12.61 -0.31
CA SER A 61 3.45 12.45 0.35
C SER A 61 3.30 12.13 1.83
N THR A 62 2.44 12.84 2.56
CA THR A 62 2.21 12.58 3.99
C THR A 62 1.42 11.28 4.23
N ARG A 63 0.48 10.93 3.35
CA ARG A 63 -0.27 9.67 3.48
C ARG A 63 0.57 8.43 3.17
N PHE A 64 1.55 8.50 2.27
CA PHE A 64 2.47 7.38 2.08
C PHE A 64 3.35 7.14 3.30
N VAL A 65 3.82 8.20 3.98
CA VAL A 65 4.50 8.05 5.29
C VAL A 65 3.59 7.34 6.29
N PHE A 66 2.32 7.72 6.39
CA PHE A 66 1.36 7.03 7.25
C PHE A 66 1.20 5.56 6.86
N ASN A 67 1.00 5.25 5.58
CA ASN A 67 0.81 3.88 5.09
C ASN A 67 1.98 2.99 5.49
N TYR A 68 3.22 3.41 5.18
CA TYR A 68 4.41 2.62 5.47
C TYR A 68 4.71 2.53 6.96
N ALA A 69 4.55 3.62 7.73
CA ALA A 69 4.75 3.59 9.17
C ALA A 69 3.76 2.63 9.88
N MET A 70 2.48 2.65 9.49
CA MET A 70 1.48 1.75 10.08
C MET A 70 1.66 0.30 9.61
N ALA A 71 2.03 0.08 8.35
CA ALA A 71 2.37 -1.26 7.85
C ALA A 71 3.59 -1.84 8.57
N TYR A 72 4.63 -1.05 8.83
CA TYR A 72 5.78 -1.48 9.63
C TYR A 72 5.35 -1.84 11.06
N ARG A 73 4.52 -1.02 11.70
CA ARG A 73 4.01 -1.32 13.06
C ARG A 73 3.18 -2.60 13.12
N GLU A 74 2.41 -2.91 12.08
CA GLU A 74 1.56 -4.10 12.03
C GLU A 74 2.34 -5.38 11.68
N PHE A 75 3.28 -5.30 10.74
CA PHE A 75 3.93 -6.50 10.16
C PHE A 75 5.42 -6.64 10.48
N GLY A 76 6.07 -5.59 11.01
CA GLY A 76 7.50 -5.61 11.37
C GLY A 76 8.47 -5.68 10.19
N ASP A 77 8.00 -5.56 8.95
CA ASP A 77 8.86 -5.65 7.77
C ASP A 77 9.74 -4.40 7.62
N ALA A 78 11.06 -4.58 7.72
CA ALA A 78 12.04 -3.51 7.61
C ALA A 78 11.96 -2.75 6.28
N ALA A 79 11.49 -3.37 5.19
CA ALA A 79 11.29 -2.70 3.92
C ALA A 79 10.25 -1.55 4.02
N TYR A 80 9.26 -1.68 4.91
CA TYR A 80 8.29 -0.61 5.18
C TYR A 80 8.87 0.51 6.06
N LEU A 81 9.81 0.19 6.94
CA LEU A 81 10.52 1.22 7.72
C LEU A 81 11.45 2.07 6.84
N GLN A 82 12.02 1.47 5.80
CA GLN A 82 12.95 2.15 4.88
C GLN A 82 12.26 2.88 3.72
N ALA A 83 10.97 2.64 3.51
CA ALA A 83 10.20 3.17 2.38
C ALA A 83 9.94 4.68 2.47
#